data_AF-A0A9N8JZ97-F1
#
_entry.id   AF-A0A9N8JZ97-F1
#
_cell.length_a   1.000
_cell.length_b   1.000
_cell.length_c   1.000
_cell.angle_alpha   90.00
_cell.angle_beta   90.00
_cell.angle_gamma   90.00
#
_symmetry.space_group_name_H-M   'P 1'
#
loop_
_entity.id
_entity.type
_entity.pdbx_description
1 polymer ?
#
loop_
_entity_poly.entity_id
_entity_poly.type
_entity_poly.pdbx_seq_one_letter_code
_entity_poly.pdbx_strand_id
1 'polypeptide(L)'
;MPFLSGFNHDDTWGHRAGEPNKAVICSIALARLRTDVRGDANSNAVGMAQKLLLFWRKPARRCWWEGVDLENVEGIDGTLKVWIRRVWTLEMVSLLS
;
A
#
# COMPACT_ATOMS: atom_id res chain seq x y z
N MET A 1 -4.99 -1.68 14.26
CA MET A 1 -4.93 -2.89 13.42
C MET A 1 -4.15 -2.55 12.17
N PRO A 2 -3.11 -3.31 11.78
CA PRO A 2 -2.45 -3.09 10.50
C PRO A 2 -3.47 -3.25 9.38
N PHE A 3 -3.56 -2.27 8.49
CA PHE A 3 -4.45 -2.34 7.34
C PHE A 3 -4.11 -3.56 6.47
N LEU A 4 -5.07 -4.09 5.71
CA LEU A 4 -4.85 -5.25 4.82
C LEU A 4 -3.76 -5.03 3.75
N SER A 5 -3.25 -3.80 3.59
CA SER A 5 -2.10 -3.47 2.75
C SER A 5 -0.75 -3.67 3.44
N GLY A 6 -0.71 -3.84 4.77
CA GLY A 6 0.54 -3.89 5.53
C GLY A 6 1.26 -2.54 5.69
N PHE A 7 0.62 -1.44 5.26
CA PHE A 7 1.14 -0.08 5.38
C PHE A 7 0.28 0.78 6.30
N ASN A 8 0.92 1.60 7.14
CA ASN A 8 0.30 2.58 8.02
C ASN A 8 0.45 4.00 7.48
N HIS A 9 -0.28 4.93 8.09
CA HIS A 9 -0.19 6.35 7.78
C HIS A 9 1.24 6.91 7.94
N ASP A 10 1.98 6.40 8.91
CA ASP A 10 3.29 6.95 9.30
C ASP A 10 4.48 6.16 8.73
N ASP A 11 4.20 5.19 7.87
CA ASP A 11 5.26 4.41 7.23
C ASP A 11 6.11 5.26 6.30
N THR A 12 7.34 4.81 6.06
CA THR A 12 8.24 5.46 5.10
C THR A 12 7.80 5.15 3.66
N TRP A 13 7.44 6.18 2.93
CA TRP A 13 7.08 6.11 1.51
C TRP A 13 8.23 6.62 0.65
N GLY A 14 8.50 5.97 -0.49
CA GLY A 14 9.44 6.48 -1.48
C GLY A 14 8.93 7.73 -2.19
N HIS A 15 7.60 7.84 -2.32
CA HIS A 15 6.92 9.05 -2.75
C HIS A 15 5.56 9.14 -2.06
N ARG A 16 5.20 10.30 -1.50
CA ARG A 16 3.87 10.56 -0.95
C ARG A 16 3.50 12.02 -1.16
N ALA A 17 2.46 12.28 -1.93
CA ALA A 17 2.01 13.63 -2.25
C ALA A 17 0.49 13.71 -2.36
N GLY A 18 -0.06 14.85 -1.94
CA GLY A 18 -1.43 15.22 -2.25
C GLY A 18 -1.53 15.68 -3.69
N GLU A 19 -2.54 15.23 -4.41
CA GLU A 19 -2.82 15.71 -5.76
C GLU A 19 -3.44 17.12 -5.70
N PRO A 20 -2.91 18.11 -6.44
CA PRO A 20 -3.45 19.46 -6.39
C PRO A 20 -4.92 19.47 -6.83
N ASN A 21 -5.75 20.24 -6.13
CA ASN A 21 -7.19 20.39 -6.35
C ASN A 21 -8.00 19.08 -6.23
N LYS A 22 -7.44 18.03 -5.60
CA LYS A 22 -8.13 16.76 -5.36
C LYS A 22 -7.96 16.34 -3.90
N ALA A 23 -9.01 15.76 -3.32
CA ALA A 23 -8.94 15.13 -2.00
C ALA A 23 -8.32 13.72 -2.09
N VAL A 24 -7.13 13.62 -2.67
CA VAL A 24 -6.43 12.35 -2.95
C VAL A 24 -4.97 12.47 -2.55
N ILE A 25 -4.45 11.42 -1.90
CA ILE A 25 -3.03 11.26 -1.61
C ILE A 25 -2.54 10.06 -2.41
N CYS A 26 -1.50 10.27 -3.22
CA CYS A 26 -0.79 9.20 -3.91
C CYS A 26 0.43 8.80 -3.07
N SER A 27 0.59 7.50 -2.79
CA SER A 27 1.72 6.97 -2.00
C SER A 27 2.33 5.76 -2.68
N ILE A 28 3.66 5.73 -2.82
CA ILE A 28 4.42 4.68 -3.50
C ILE A 28 5.58 4.24 -2.61
N ALA A 29 5.74 2.92 -2.46
CA ALA A 29 6.89 2.31 -1.80
C ALA A 29 7.50 1.25 -2.73
N LEU A 30 8.82 1.14 -2.75
CA LEU A 30 9.57 0.19 -3.57
C LEU A 30 10.40 -0.72 -2.66
N ALA A 31 10.33 -2.02 -2.92
CA ALA A 31 11.14 -3.01 -2.23
C ALA A 31 11.87 -3.88 -3.27
N ARG A 32 13.18 -4.08 -3.07
CA ARG A 32 13.98 -4.95 -3.93
C ARG A 32 13.77 -6.41 -3.52
N LEU A 33 13.20 -7.21 -4.40
CA LEU A 33 13.14 -8.66 -4.21
C LEU A 33 14.51 -9.27 -4.51
N ARG A 34 15.19 -9.83 -3.50
CA ARG A 34 16.43 -10.59 -3.68
C ARG A 34 16.08 -12.05 -4.00
N THR A 35 16.53 -12.53 -5.15
CA THR A 35 16.36 -13.93 -5.60
C THR A 35 17.65 -14.75 -5.50
N ASP A 36 18.78 -14.11 -5.16
CA ASP A 36 20.09 -14.73 -5.00
C ASP A 36 20.22 -15.43 -3.64
N VAL A 37 19.50 -16.53 -3.50
CA VAL A 37 19.55 -17.36 -2.30
C VAL A 37 20.73 -18.34 -2.44
N ARG A 38 21.97 -17.87 -2.27
CA ARG A 38 23.15 -18.73 -2.12
C ARG A 38 23.53 -18.82 -0.64
N GLY A 39 23.06 -19.88 0.02
CA GLY A 39 23.35 -20.20 1.41
C GLY A 39 22.25 -19.74 2.37
N ASP A 40 21.64 -20.70 3.08
CA ASP A 40 20.68 -20.52 4.17
C ASP A 40 19.34 -19.83 3.85
N ALA A 41 18.65 -20.40 2.85
CA ALA A 41 17.27 -20.07 2.53
C ALA A 41 16.32 -20.42 3.70
N ASN A 42 15.93 -19.43 4.50
CA ASN A 42 14.71 -19.54 5.29
C ASN A 42 13.55 -19.86 4.32
N SER A 43 12.97 -21.07 4.41
CA SER A 43 11.97 -21.62 3.49
C SER A 43 10.80 -20.66 3.22
N ASN A 44 10.51 -19.79 4.18
CA ASN A 44 9.50 -18.74 4.13
C ASN A 44 9.78 -17.65 3.07
N ALA A 45 11.05 -17.29 2.83
CA ALA A 45 11.43 -16.26 1.87
C ALA A 45 11.25 -16.73 0.42
N VAL A 46 11.60 -17.99 0.13
CA VAL A 46 11.39 -18.62 -1.18
C VAL A 46 9.89 -18.75 -1.46
N GLY A 47 9.10 -19.15 -0.46
CA GLY A 47 7.64 -19.24 -0.58
C GLY A 47 6.95 -17.89 -0.84
N MET A 48 7.45 -16.79 -0.24
CA MET A 48 6.96 -15.44 -0.54
C MET A 48 7.35 -14.97 -1.94
N ALA A 49 8.58 -15.22 -2.38
CA ALA A 49 9.02 -14.88 -3.74
C ALA A 49 8.18 -15.61 -4.81
N GLN A 50 7.86 -16.89 -4.60
CA GLN A 50 6.98 -17.66 -5.48
C GLN A 50 5.55 -17.10 -5.54
N LYS A 51 4.98 -16.68 -4.41
CA LYS A 51 3.66 -16.03 -4.37
C LYS A 51 3.67 -14.67 -5.09
N LEU A 52 4.75 -13.90 -4.94
CA LEU A 52 4.89 -12.60 -5.59
C LEU A 52 5.05 -12.72 -7.11
N LEU A 53 5.67 -13.80 -7.60
CA LEU A 53 5.74 -14.09 -9.04
C LEU A 53 4.37 -14.26 -9.71
N LEU A 54 3.31 -14.61 -8.97
CA LEU A 54 1.95 -14.64 -9.50
C LEU A 54 1.48 -13.27 -10.01
N PHE A 55 2.07 -12.19 -9.49
CA PHE A 55 1.77 -10.82 -9.88
C PHE A 55 2.70 -10.30 -10.99
N TRP A 56 3.57 -11.16 -11.53
CA TRP A 56 4.38 -10.82 -12.69
C TRP A 56 3.49 -10.50 -13.89
N ARG A 57 3.56 -9.24 -14.37
CA ARG A 57 2.68 -8.71 -15.44
C ARG A 57 1.18 -8.80 -15.13
N LYS A 58 0.81 -9.10 -13.87
CA LYS A 58 -0.57 -9.20 -13.39
C LYS A 58 -0.68 -8.43 -12.08
N PRO A 59 -0.85 -7.10 -12.15
CA PRO A 59 -0.92 -6.26 -10.97
C PRO A 59 -2.06 -6.69 -10.05
N ALA A 60 -1.75 -6.87 -8.78
CA ALA A 60 -2.76 -7.14 -7.76
C ALA A 60 -3.41 -5.81 -7.38
N ARG A 61 -4.75 -5.71 -7.44
CA ARG A 61 -5.48 -4.50 -7.09
C ARG A 61 -6.56 -4.80 -6.09
N ARG A 62 -6.71 -3.91 -5.12
CA ARG A 62 -7.85 -3.91 -4.20
C ARG A 62 -8.38 -2.50 -4.05
N CYS A 63 -9.69 -2.37 -4.08
CA CYS A 63 -10.41 -1.14 -3.77
C CYS A 63 -11.40 -1.44 -2.65
N TRP A 64 -11.48 -0.56 -1.66
CA TRP A 64 -12.44 -0.66 -0.56
C TRP A 64 -12.75 0.72 0.00
N TRP A 65 -13.77 0.77 0.84
CA TRP A 65 -14.18 1.97 1.56
C TRP A 65 -13.89 1.80 3.04
N GLU A 66 -13.49 2.89 3.68
CA GLU A 66 -13.26 2.98 5.11
C GLU A 66 -14.00 4.21 5.65
N GLY A 67 -14.73 4.04 6.74
CA GLY A 67 -15.40 5.14 7.43
C GLY A 67 -14.54 5.60 8.60
N VAL A 68 -14.32 6.91 8.71
CA VAL A 68 -13.63 7.56 9.82
C VAL A 68 -14.57 8.59 10.43
N ASP A 69 -14.76 8.50 11.74
CA ASP A 69 -15.56 9.47 12.48
C ASP A 69 -14.63 10.54 13.05
N LEU A 70 -14.92 11.79 12.75
CA LEU A 70 -14.17 12.97 13.18
C LEU A 70 -15.00 13.76 14.19
N GLU A 71 -14.38 14.11 15.30
CA GLU A 71 -14.97 14.95 16.35
C GLU A 71 -14.36 16.35 16.30
N ASN A 72 -15.10 17.35 16.79
CA ASN A 72 -14.63 18.74 16.93
C ASN A 72 -14.19 19.39 15.61
N VAL A 73 -14.90 19.11 14.51
CA VAL A 73 -14.66 19.77 13.22
C VAL A 73 -15.27 21.18 13.28
N GLU A 74 -14.45 22.20 13.01
CA GLU A 74 -14.90 23.60 13.02
C GLU A 74 -16.12 23.81 12.10
N GLY A 75 -17.18 24.41 12.64
CA GLY A 75 -18.41 24.69 11.91
C GLY A 75 -19.41 23.53 11.82
N ILE A 76 -19.14 22.38 12.45
CA ILE A 76 -20.05 21.24 12.50
C ILE A 76 -20.40 20.94 13.96
N ASP A 77 -21.69 20.92 14.27
CA ASP A 77 -22.19 20.46 15.56
C ASP A 77 -22.33 18.93 15.53
N GLY A 78 -21.53 18.23 16.35
CA GLY A 78 -21.51 16.77 16.46
C GLY A 78 -20.42 16.07 15.66
N THR A 79 -20.57 14.75 15.51
CA THR A 79 -19.58 13.87 14.85
C THR A 79 -19.75 13.88 13.34
N LEU A 80 -18.68 14.19 12.60
CA LEU A 80 -18.63 14.11 11.13
C LEU A 80 -18.08 12.75 10.69
N LYS A 81 -18.88 11.98 9.95
CA LYS A 81 -18.40 10.74 9.31
C LYS A 81 -17.86 10.99 7.91
N VAL A 82 -16.60 10.68 7.70
CA VAL A 82 -15.91 10.77 6.40
C VAL A 82 -15.69 9.38 5.83
N TRP A 83 -16.04 9.20 4.56
CA TRP A 83 -15.77 7.97 3.83
C TRP A 83 -14.55 8.13 2.92
N ILE A 84 -13.56 7.26 3.10
CA ILE A 84 -12.31 7.28 2.36
C ILE A 84 -12.32 6.09 1.39
N ARG A 85 -12.18 6.37 0.10
CA ARG A 85 -11.92 5.32 -0.91
C ARG A 85 -10.45 5.00 -0.92
N ARG A 86 -10.08 3.79 -0.51
CA ARG A 86 -8.70 3.32 -0.57
C ARG A 86 -8.52 2.37 -1.73
N VAL A 87 -7.42 2.56 -2.45
CA VAL A 87 -7.00 1.69 -3.53
C VAL A 87 -5.53 1.34 -3.30
N TRP A 88 -5.20 0.06 -3.32
CA TRP A 88 -3.80 -0.38 -3.38
C TRP A 88 -3.57 -1.20 -4.63
N THR A 89 -2.38 -1.01 -5.21
CA THR A 89 -1.88 -1.78 -6.36
C THR A 89 -0.49 -2.29 -6.03
N LEU A 90 -0.27 -3.59 -6.20
CA LEU A 90 1.05 -4.22 -6.15
C LEU A 90 1.46 -4.64 -7.54
N GLU A 91 2.62 -4.14 -7.99
CA GLU A 91 3.19 -4.48 -9.29
C GLU A 91 4.62 -4.99 -9.12
N MET A 92 4.98 -5.98 -9.94
CA MET A 92 6.34 -6.48 -10.04
C MET A 92 6.97 -5.94 -11.32
N VAL A 93 8.15 -5.34 -11.18
CA VAL A 93 8.92 -4.77 -12.29
C VAL A 93 10.30 -5.44 -12.37
N SER A 94 10.72 -5.87 -13.57
CA SER A 94 12.15 -6.10 -13.85
C SER A 94 12.77 -4.80 -14.29
N LEU A 95 13.84 -4.40 -13.62
CA LEU A 95 14.83 -3.54 -14.23
C LEU A 95 15.67 -4.43 -15.14
N LEU A 96 15.34 -4.47 -16.43
CA LEU A 96 16.27 -4.99 -17.43
C LEU A 96 17.39 -3.95 -17.52
N SER A 97 18.57 -4.29 -16.99
CA SER A 97 19.82 -3.57 -17.23
C SER A 97 20.45 -4.01 -18.53
#